data_AF-A0A0F0IC81-F1
#
_entry.id   AF-A0A0F0IC81-F1
#
_cell.length_a   1.000
_cell.length_b   1.000
_cell.length_c   1.000
_cell.angle_alpha   90.00
_cell.angle_beta   90.00
_cell.angle_gamma   90.00
#
_symmetry.space_group_name_H-M   'P 1'
#
loop_
_entity.id
_entity.type
_entity.pdbx_description
1 polymer ?
#
loop_
_entity_poly.entity_id
_entity_poly.type
_entity_poly.pdbx_seq_one_letter_code
_entity_poly.pdbx_strand_id
1 'polypeptide(L)'
;MTHESVWYSRPRTYGKGSRGCRVCTHRAGLIRKYGMNICRQCFREKSQDIGFHKVRDMACAIEDYHPQPSNHDERKDTWKNKQRNTTVKSNTNWKFLFTKFVTSSALGNNLGK
;
A
#
# COMPACT_ATOMS: atom_id res chain seq x y z
N MET A 1 -31.99 -47.74 22.70
CA MET A 1 -30.89 -47.47 21.74
C MET A 1 -31.34 -46.59 20.57
N THR A 2 -32.04 -45.48 20.83
CA THR A 2 -32.64 -44.61 19.78
C THR A 2 -31.86 -43.32 19.52
N HIS A 3 -30.93 -42.95 20.40
CA HIS A 3 -30.21 -41.68 20.32
C HIS A 3 -29.11 -41.71 19.23
N GLU A 4 -28.45 -42.86 19.04
CA GLU A 4 -27.32 -42.99 18.11
C GLU A 4 -27.73 -42.84 16.63
N SER A 5 -28.92 -43.34 16.26
CA SER A 5 -29.42 -43.25 14.88
C SER A 5 -30.00 -41.89 14.50
N VAL A 6 -30.17 -40.97 15.46
CA VAL A 6 -30.79 -39.65 15.23
C VAL A 6 -29.73 -38.60 14.89
N TRP A 7 -28.52 -38.71 15.44
CA TRP A 7 -27.44 -37.77 15.20
C TRP A 7 -26.97 -37.83 13.74
N TYR A 8 -26.95 -36.67 13.07
CA TYR A 8 -26.56 -36.57 11.66
C TYR A 8 -27.37 -37.47 10.69
N SER A 9 -28.57 -37.88 11.09
CA SER A 9 -29.47 -38.75 10.30
C SER A 9 -29.84 -38.21 8.91
N ARG A 10 -29.77 -36.88 8.71
CA ARG A 10 -30.10 -36.22 7.45
C ARG A 10 -28.83 -35.77 6.70
N PRO A 11 -28.69 -36.12 5.40
CA PRO A 11 -27.55 -35.68 4.61
C PRO A 11 -27.56 -34.16 4.41
N ARG A 12 -26.40 -33.52 4.59
CA ARG A 12 -26.21 -32.06 4.42
C ARG A 12 -25.39 -31.74 3.18
N THR A 13 -25.78 -32.29 2.04
CA THR A 13 -25.08 -32.10 0.77
C THR A 13 -25.35 -30.70 0.16
N TYR A 14 -26.54 -30.15 0.37
CA TYR A 14 -26.96 -28.86 -0.20
C TYR A 14 -27.68 -27.95 0.82
N GLY A 15 -27.97 -26.71 0.39
CA GLY A 15 -28.66 -25.70 1.20
C GLY A 15 -27.75 -24.85 2.07
N LYS A 16 -28.36 -24.08 2.97
CA LYS A 16 -27.65 -23.15 3.88
C LYS A 16 -26.82 -23.90 4.94
N GLY A 17 -27.27 -25.07 5.36
CA GLY A 17 -26.63 -25.87 6.41
C GLY A 17 -25.42 -26.67 5.95
N SER A 18 -25.22 -26.82 4.63
CA SER A 18 -24.11 -27.61 4.07
C SER A 18 -22.80 -26.86 3.97
N ARG A 19 -22.83 -25.53 4.06
CA ARG A 19 -21.65 -24.67 3.87
C ARG A 19 -21.46 -23.73 5.05
N GLY A 20 -20.21 -23.44 5.35
CA GLY A 20 -19.81 -22.47 6.38
C GLY A 20 -18.70 -21.57 5.87
N CYS A 21 -18.51 -20.45 6.55
CA CYS A 21 -17.37 -19.57 6.33
C CYS A 21 -16.05 -20.32 6.59
N ARG A 22 -15.07 -20.15 5.70
CA ARG A 22 -13.72 -20.72 5.90
C ARG A 22 -12.99 -20.17 7.13
N VAL A 23 -13.33 -18.95 7.58
CA VAL A 23 -12.65 -18.25 8.69
C VAL A 23 -13.36 -18.51 10.01
N CYS A 24 -14.64 -18.15 10.12
CA CYS A 24 -15.38 -18.19 11.39
C CYS A 24 -16.37 -19.36 11.50
N THR A 25 -16.45 -20.25 10.50
CA THR A 25 -17.42 -21.37 10.42
C THR A 25 -18.92 -20.98 10.43
N HIS A 26 -19.23 -19.68 10.50
CA HIS A 26 -20.59 -19.18 10.47
C HIS A 26 -21.30 -19.51 9.14
N ARG A 27 -22.55 -19.97 9.21
CA ARG A 27 -23.30 -20.45 8.04
C ARG A 27 -24.15 -19.39 7.34
N ALA A 28 -24.50 -18.30 8.04
CA ALA A 28 -25.27 -17.22 7.44
C ALA A 28 -24.37 -16.14 6.81
N GLY A 29 -24.89 -15.46 5.78
CA GLY A 29 -24.18 -14.35 5.14
C GLY A 29 -22.94 -14.77 4.36
N LEU A 30 -22.94 -15.98 3.82
CA LEU A 30 -21.81 -16.53 3.08
C LEU A 30 -21.74 -15.92 1.67
N ILE A 31 -20.61 -15.29 1.36
CA ILE A 31 -20.28 -14.81 0.02
C ILE A 31 -19.68 -15.99 -0.76
N ARG A 32 -20.41 -16.43 -1.79
CA ARG A 32 -20.08 -17.61 -2.60
C ARG A 32 -19.46 -17.26 -3.95
N LYS A 33 -19.41 -15.98 -4.30
CA LYS A 33 -18.87 -15.51 -5.58
C LYS A 33 -17.36 -15.73 -5.60
N TYR A 34 -16.83 -16.09 -6.77
CA TYR A 34 -15.40 -16.37 -7.00
C TYR A 34 -14.82 -17.50 -6.12
N GLY A 35 -15.65 -18.40 -5.57
CA GLY A 35 -15.19 -19.58 -4.82
C GLY A 35 -14.62 -19.29 -3.42
N MET A 36 -14.66 -18.05 -2.93
CA MET A 36 -14.07 -17.68 -1.64
C MET A 36 -14.74 -18.36 -0.44
N ASN A 37 -16.07 -18.51 -0.41
CA ASN A 37 -16.83 -19.10 0.71
C ASN A 37 -16.51 -18.44 2.07
N ILE A 38 -16.56 -17.10 2.12
CA ILE A 38 -16.24 -16.29 3.30
C ILE A 38 -17.50 -15.54 3.77
N CYS A 39 -17.64 -15.31 5.07
CA CYS A 39 -18.76 -14.56 5.63
C CYS A 39 -18.65 -13.05 5.32
N ARG A 40 -19.76 -12.31 5.26
CA ARG A 40 -19.73 -10.86 4.98
C ARG A 40 -18.93 -10.02 5.98
N GLN A 41 -18.82 -10.43 7.25
CA GLN A 41 -18.03 -9.73 8.27
C GLN A 41 -16.54 -9.95 7.99
N CYS A 42 -16.15 -11.23 7.93
CA CYS A 42 -14.84 -11.72 7.55
C CYS A 42 -14.33 -11.11 6.23
N PHE A 43 -15.21 -10.96 5.23
CA PHE A 43 -14.85 -10.36 3.94
C PHE A 43 -14.49 -8.88 4.08
N ARG A 44 -15.15 -8.12 4.97
CA ARG A 44 -14.84 -6.70 5.17
C ARG A 44 -13.51 -6.49 5.89
N GLU A 45 -13.14 -7.40 6.77
CA GLU A 45 -11.84 -7.39 7.46
C GLU A 45 -10.70 -7.76 6.52
N LYS A 46 -10.97 -8.65 5.55
CA LYS A 46 -9.95 -9.19 4.63
C LYS A 46 -10.02 -8.65 3.21
N SER A 47 -10.90 -7.68 2.93
CA SER A 47 -11.11 -7.20 1.55
C SER A 47 -9.84 -6.58 0.97
N GLN A 48 -9.08 -5.85 1.78
CA GLN A 48 -7.83 -5.20 1.36
C GLN A 48 -6.74 -6.25 1.06
N ASP A 49 -6.57 -7.25 1.92
CA ASP A 49 -5.61 -8.36 1.72
C ASP A 49 -5.90 -9.17 0.45
N ILE A 50 -7.19 -9.30 0.08
CA ILE A 50 -7.63 -9.99 -1.14
C ILE A 50 -7.43 -9.11 -2.39
N GLY A 51 -7.23 -7.79 -2.22
CA GLY A 51 -7.12 -6.81 -3.31
C GLY A 51 -8.44 -6.17 -3.73
N PHE A 52 -9.51 -6.30 -2.95
CA PHE A 52 -10.75 -5.56 -3.16
C PHE A 52 -10.65 -4.17 -2.52
N HIS A 53 -10.56 -3.15 -3.38
CA HIS A 53 -10.57 -1.76 -2.97
C HIS A 53 -11.87 -1.05 -3.38
N LYS A 54 -12.27 -0.08 -2.57
CA LYS A 54 -13.46 0.70 -2.85
C LYS A 54 -13.12 1.84 -3.82
N VAL A 55 -13.79 1.85 -4.97
CA VAL A 55 -13.51 2.82 -6.06
C VAL A 55 -13.63 4.28 -5.60
N ARG A 56 -14.63 4.61 -4.77
CA ARG A 56 -14.75 5.98 -4.23
C ARG A 56 -13.63 6.39 -3.28
N ASP A 57 -12.94 5.43 -2.69
CA ASP A 57 -11.82 5.68 -1.79
C ASP A 57 -10.48 5.74 -2.58
N MET A 58 -10.51 5.43 -3.89
CA MET A 58 -9.36 5.47 -4.81
C MET A 58 -9.13 6.84 -5.47
N ALA A 59 -10.04 7.81 -5.31
CA ALA A 59 -9.89 9.15 -5.89
C ALA A 59 -8.73 9.98 -5.30
N CYS A 60 -8.05 9.51 -4.25
CA CYS A 60 -6.82 10.11 -3.70
C CYS A 60 -5.60 9.18 -3.68
N ALA A 61 -5.69 7.94 -4.20
CA ALA A 61 -4.63 6.93 -4.06
C ALA A 61 -3.83 6.66 -5.35
N ILE A 62 -4.05 7.45 -6.42
CA ILE A 62 -3.41 7.23 -7.72
C ILE A 62 -1.92 7.64 -7.72
N GLU A 63 -1.42 8.37 -6.71
CA GLU A 63 0.01 8.72 -6.64
C GLU A 63 0.91 7.56 -6.12
N ASP A 64 0.37 6.57 -5.38
CA ASP A 64 1.20 5.55 -4.70
C ASP A 64 0.94 4.09 -5.14
N TYR A 65 -0.02 3.81 -6.03
CA TYR A 65 -0.26 2.44 -6.51
C TYR A 65 0.70 2.10 -7.66
N HIS A 66 1.99 1.86 -7.34
CA HIS A 66 2.89 1.18 -8.25
C HIS A 66 2.46 -0.30 -8.33
N PRO A 67 1.88 -0.78 -9.45
CA PRO A 67 1.57 -2.19 -9.58
C PRO A 67 2.88 -2.99 -9.44
N GLN A 68 2.96 -3.87 -8.45
CA GLN A 68 4.08 -4.80 -8.37
C GLN A 68 3.97 -5.79 -9.53
N PRO A 69 5.01 -5.91 -10.38
CA PRO A 69 4.97 -6.81 -11.53
C PRO A 69 4.88 -8.25 -11.04
N SER A 70 3.82 -8.94 -11.46
CA SER A 70 3.69 -10.38 -11.28
C SER A 70 4.49 -11.10 -12.36
N ASN A 71 5.50 -11.84 -11.88
CA ASN A 71 6.24 -12.96 -12.50
C ASN A 71 7.69 -12.67 -12.93
N HIS A 72 8.62 -13.32 -12.21
CA HIS A 72 9.68 -14.16 -12.76
C HIS A 72 10.61 -13.54 -13.83
N ASP A 73 11.52 -12.66 -13.41
CA ASP A 73 12.88 -12.55 -14.00
C ASP A 73 13.79 -11.69 -13.08
N GLU A 74 14.09 -12.24 -11.90
CA GLU A 74 15.14 -11.73 -11.01
C GLU A 74 16.54 -11.94 -11.63
N ARG A 75 16.92 -11.24 -12.72
CA ARG A 75 18.34 -11.25 -13.15
C ARG A 75 18.87 -10.18 -14.11
N LYS A 76 18.26 -8.99 -14.27
CA LYS A 76 18.83 -8.02 -15.24
C LYS A 76 18.97 -6.53 -14.84
N ASP A 77 18.93 -6.13 -13.56
CA ASP A 77 19.15 -4.70 -13.23
C ASP A 77 20.35 -4.36 -12.33
N THR A 78 21.13 -5.34 -11.87
CA THR A 78 22.33 -5.08 -11.04
C THR A 78 23.59 -4.71 -11.84
N TRP A 79 23.54 -4.55 -13.16
CA TRP A 79 24.73 -4.27 -13.98
C TRP A 79 24.82 -2.87 -14.60
N LYS A 80 23.75 -2.06 -14.68
CA LYS A 80 23.82 -0.73 -15.34
C LYS A 80 23.85 0.49 -14.40
N ASN A 81 23.67 0.30 -13.08
CA ASN A 81 23.80 1.40 -12.10
C ASN A 81 25.05 1.32 -11.20
N LYS A 82 25.95 0.37 -11.46
CA LYS A 82 27.27 0.33 -10.81
C LYS A 82 28.34 1.13 -11.58
N GLN A 83 28.06 1.55 -12.82
CA GLN A 83 29.00 2.30 -13.68
C GLN A 83 28.63 3.78 -13.89
N ARG A 84 27.61 4.33 -13.19
CA ARG A 84 27.27 5.77 -13.27
C ARG A 84 27.38 6.55 -11.95
N ASN A 85 27.68 5.89 -10.83
CA ASN A 85 27.92 6.53 -9.53
C ASN A 85 29.43 6.71 -9.21
N THR A 86 30.24 6.99 -10.23
CA THR A 86 31.64 7.39 -10.07
C THR A 86 31.98 8.66 -10.83
N THR A 87 31.08 9.66 -10.89
CA THR A 87 31.49 11.04 -11.29
C THR A 87 30.53 12.15 -10.83
N VAL A 88 30.04 12.17 -9.59
CA VAL A 88 29.55 13.42 -8.97
C VAL A 88 29.93 13.44 -7.49
N LYS A 89 31.20 13.75 -7.20
CA LYS A 89 31.66 14.23 -5.89
C LYS A 89 33.03 14.91 -6.02
N SER A 90 33.01 16.15 -6.51
CA SER A 90 33.93 17.24 -6.12
C SER A 90 33.23 18.54 -6.53
N ASN A 91 32.53 19.20 -5.61
CA ASN A 91 33.05 20.21 -4.68
C ASN A 91 33.62 21.45 -5.40
N THR A 92 32.73 22.38 -5.75
CA THR A 92 33.10 23.79 -5.94
C THR A 92 32.12 24.70 -5.21
N ASN A 93 32.56 25.04 -3.99
CA ASN A 93 32.65 26.41 -3.49
C ASN A 93 31.36 27.16 -3.09
N TRP A 94 31.19 27.19 -1.77
CA TRP A 94 30.40 28.14 -1.00
C TRP A 94 30.69 29.59 -1.39
N LYS A 95 29.76 30.22 -2.10
CA LYS A 95 29.54 31.67 -2.09
C LYS A 95 28.13 31.91 -2.62
N PHE A 96 27.46 32.93 -2.08
CA PHE A 96 26.04 33.30 -2.29
C PHE A 96 25.04 32.65 -1.34
N LEU A 97 24.99 33.17 -0.11
CA LEU A 97 23.78 33.72 0.52
C LEU A 97 24.03 33.93 2.02
N PHE A 98 24.69 35.01 2.40
CA PHE A 98 24.55 35.60 3.75
C PHE A 98 25.13 37.02 3.73
N THR A 99 24.26 38.03 3.67
CA THR A 99 24.32 39.32 4.39
C THR A 99 23.39 40.36 3.75
N LYS A 100 22.16 40.48 4.25
CA LYS A 100 21.48 41.77 4.44
C LYS A 100 21.65 42.11 5.92
N PHE A 101 22.19 43.27 6.29
CA PHE A 101 21.77 44.07 7.46
C PHE A 101 22.54 45.42 7.52
N VAL A 102 21.80 46.51 7.27
CA VAL A 102 21.83 47.81 8.01
C VAL A 102 23.11 48.68 8.01
N THR A 103 23.10 49.78 7.24
CA THR A 103 23.11 51.20 7.71
C THR A 103 23.36 52.21 6.57
N SER A 104 22.57 53.31 6.60
CA SER A 104 22.86 54.71 6.20
C SER A 104 23.55 55.00 4.84
N SER A 105 22.91 55.62 3.84
CA SER A 105 22.35 56.98 3.79
C SER A 105 23.27 58.09 4.30
N ALA A 106 23.66 58.98 3.37
CA ALA A 106 23.92 60.41 3.54
C ALA A 106 25.37 60.91 3.77
N LEU A 107 25.76 61.84 2.87
CA LEU A 107 26.81 62.89 2.96
C LEU A 107 28.26 62.36 2.92
N GLY A 108 29.22 62.92 2.20
CA GLY A 108 29.38 64.25 1.62
C GLY A 108 30.89 64.54 1.65
N ASN A 109 31.45 65.11 0.58
CA ASN A 109 32.86 65.51 0.45
C ASN A 109 33.31 66.40 1.63
N ASN A 110 34.59 66.30 2.04
CA ASN A 110 35.53 67.43 2.15
C ASN A 110 36.85 67.10 2.91
N LEU A 111 37.94 67.62 2.32
CA LEU A 111 39.13 68.26 2.90
C LEU A 111 39.84 67.67 4.14
N GLY A 112 41.12 67.36 3.92
CA GLY A 112 42.20 68.20 4.49
C GLY A 112 42.90 67.71 5.76
N LYS A 113 44.10 67.12 5.60
CA LYS A 113 45.42 67.66 6.02
C LYS A 113 46.51 66.64 5.74
#